data_AF-A0A7Z8Q9X0-F1
#
_entry.id   AF-A0A7Z8Q9X0-F1
#
_cell.length_a   1.000
_cell.length_b   1.000
_cell.length_c   1.000
_cell.angle_alpha   90.00
_cell.angle_beta   90.00
_cell.angle_gamma   90.00
#
_symmetry.space_group_name_H-M   'P 1'
#
loop_
_entity.id
_entity.type
_entity.pdbx_description
1 polymer ?
#
loop_
_entity_poly.entity_id
_entity_poly.type
_entity_poly.pdbx_seq_one_letter_code
_entity_poly.pdbx_strand_id
1 'polypeptide(L)'
;MVESAGQQKTVLESILEWSLQRPSWQRDALRRIIVSGQLNESDYTELVELCKQEKSGIETELKVIPLDKIHLPANPGMGESVSLSMINDVVGVNNLASSQTLAFEENGLTIIYGDNGAGKSGYGRVLKRACRARHSVEIRPNIYDDGLSPSQPASANFTFTIGGVEQPLENWKDTNHPHPTLSAISVFDSDCASVHINGKNVVAFRPFGLDVPDELAGACQRVKDILVSEQQQLENSRNPIFSKPVWNDKTVVGRVLSSLKHNTDVENISALADLSDDELARLNRLREDLSKNPVKAAAEQEIKANNIKGLLNAVTRIAQKTTDESLAQIFGFVRDAQSKRTAAQLASDIAFSSSPLTGIGSDVWQSLWEAARRYSTEIAYPDQPYPPSQEDALCIL
;
A
#
# COMPACT_ATOMS: atom_id res chain seq x y z
N MET A 1 46.73 -37.75 29.95
CA MET A 1 46.03 -37.10 28.83
C MET A 1 46.04 -35.62 29.14
N VAL A 2 46.87 -34.86 28.44
CA VAL A 2 46.99 -33.41 28.59
C VAL A 2 45.81 -32.81 27.83
N GLU A 3 44.91 -32.13 28.53
CA GLU A 3 43.87 -31.30 27.92
C GLU A 3 44.57 -30.24 27.06
N SER A 4 44.28 -30.22 25.75
CA SER A 4 44.70 -29.12 24.90
C SER A 4 44.04 -27.85 25.41
N ALA A 5 44.82 -26.91 25.93
CA ALA A 5 44.37 -25.56 26.21
C ALA A 5 43.71 -25.00 24.93
N GLY A 6 42.42 -24.72 24.99
CA GLY A 6 41.69 -24.13 23.88
C GLY A 6 42.36 -22.82 23.46
N GLN A 7 42.60 -22.68 22.16
CA GLN A 7 43.18 -21.48 21.54
C GLN A 7 42.43 -20.23 22.01
N GLN A 8 43.14 -19.28 22.64
CA GLN A 8 42.53 -18.06 23.18
C GLN A 8 42.11 -17.16 22.01
N LYS A 9 40.79 -17.03 21.78
CA LYS A 9 40.23 -16.24 20.68
C LYS A 9 40.48 -14.75 20.89
N THR A 10 40.83 -14.06 19.81
CA THR A 10 40.92 -12.60 19.79
C THR A 10 39.52 -11.97 19.84
N VAL A 11 39.46 -10.67 20.16
CA VAL A 11 38.21 -9.88 20.14
C VAL A 11 37.58 -9.90 18.75
N LEU A 12 38.40 -9.78 17.69
CA LEU A 12 37.92 -9.77 16.30
C LEU A 12 37.41 -11.14 15.84
N GLU A 13 38.04 -12.24 16.26
CA GLU A 13 37.51 -13.60 16.01
C GLU A 13 36.18 -13.81 16.74
N SER A 14 36.04 -13.27 17.96
CA SER A 14 34.77 -13.30 18.70
C SER A 14 33.68 -12.49 17.99
N ILE A 15 34.02 -11.34 17.41
CA ILE A 15 33.11 -10.52 16.59
C ILE A 15 32.73 -11.25 15.29
N LEU A 16 33.67 -11.93 14.63
CA LEU A 16 33.38 -12.72 13.44
C LEU A 16 32.36 -13.82 13.74
N GLU A 17 32.54 -14.57 14.82
CA GLU A 17 31.58 -15.60 15.25
C GLU A 17 30.20 -15.01 15.58
N TRP A 18 30.18 -13.89 16.32
CA TRP A 18 28.95 -13.17 16.63
C TRP A 18 28.24 -12.63 15.37
N SER A 19 29.00 -12.21 14.36
CA SER A 19 28.46 -11.68 13.11
C SER A 19 27.63 -12.69 12.32
N LEU A 20 27.87 -13.99 12.50
CA LEU A 20 27.13 -15.06 11.81
C LEU A 20 25.63 -15.06 12.14
N GLN A 21 25.24 -14.50 13.28
CA GLN A 21 23.84 -14.37 13.71
C GLN A 21 23.21 -13.02 13.31
N ARG A 22 23.92 -12.20 12.54
CA ARG A 22 23.47 -10.86 12.14
C ARG A 22 22.98 -10.85 10.68
N PRO A 23 22.08 -9.92 10.32
CA PRO A 23 21.70 -9.65 8.94
C PRO A 23 22.90 -9.46 8.04
N SER A 24 22.75 -9.85 6.78
CA SER A 24 23.83 -9.88 5.80
C SER A 24 24.42 -8.49 5.57
N TRP A 25 23.58 -7.45 5.52
CA TRP A 25 24.05 -6.06 5.41
C TRP A 25 24.86 -5.60 6.64
N GLN A 26 24.52 -6.08 7.85
CA GLN A 26 25.30 -5.76 9.06
C GLN A 26 26.66 -6.45 9.06
N ARG A 27 26.74 -7.66 8.49
CA ARG A 27 28.01 -8.36 8.29
C ARG A 27 28.90 -7.62 7.30
N ASP A 28 28.33 -6.99 6.27
CA ASP A 28 29.07 -6.11 5.36
C ASP A 28 29.53 -4.84 6.07
N ALA A 29 28.66 -4.19 6.86
CA ALA A 29 29.04 -3.05 7.68
C ALA A 29 30.23 -3.37 8.61
N LEU A 30 30.20 -4.53 9.28
CA LEU A 30 31.30 -5.01 10.11
C LEU A 30 32.60 -5.20 9.31
N ARG A 31 32.53 -5.76 8.10
CA ARG A 31 33.67 -5.87 7.20
C ARG A 31 34.25 -4.50 6.87
N ARG A 32 33.42 -3.53 6.49
CA ARG A 32 33.86 -2.15 6.18
C ARG A 32 34.49 -1.47 7.39
N ILE A 33 33.89 -1.62 8.57
CA ILE A 33 34.45 -1.10 9.83
C ILE A 33 35.83 -1.71 10.10
N ILE A 34 35.98 -3.04 9.99
CA ILE A 34 37.24 -3.72 10.29
C ILE A 34 38.34 -3.42 9.26
N VAL A 35 37.99 -3.31 7.97
CA VAL A 35 38.95 -3.08 6.88
C VAL A 35 39.31 -1.61 6.72
N SER A 36 38.33 -0.72 6.77
CA SER A 36 38.50 0.71 6.46
C SER A 36 38.59 1.59 7.71
N GLY A 37 38.25 1.06 8.89
CA GLY A 37 38.32 1.77 10.18
C GLY A 37 37.18 2.74 10.45
N GLN A 38 36.63 3.41 9.43
CA GLN A 38 35.46 4.28 9.56
C GLN A 38 34.58 4.20 8.31
N LEU A 39 33.28 4.36 8.50
CA LEU A 39 32.28 4.44 7.42
C LEU A 39 32.11 5.88 6.95
N ASN A 40 32.05 6.08 5.64
CA ASN A 40 31.75 7.36 5.00
C ASN A 40 30.28 7.43 4.50
N GLU A 41 29.87 8.56 3.92
CA GLU A 41 28.49 8.73 3.44
C GLU A 41 28.11 7.79 2.28
N SER A 42 29.06 7.43 1.41
CA SER A 42 28.81 6.40 0.38
C SER A 42 28.58 5.03 1.02
N ASP A 43 29.32 4.68 2.08
CA ASP A 43 29.10 3.44 2.81
C ASP A 43 27.70 3.40 3.42
N TYR A 44 27.23 4.50 4.03
CA TYR A 44 25.88 4.54 4.58
C TYR A 44 24.80 4.40 3.49
N THR A 45 25.01 5.01 2.32
CA THR A 45 24.07 4.90 1.20
C THR A 45 23.98 3.45 0.70
N GLU A 46 25.12 2.80 0.52
CA GLU A 46 25.19 1.39 0.12
C GLU A 46 24.58 0.46 1.18
N LEU A 47 24.85 0.69 2.48
CA LEU A 47 24.28 -0.11 3.57
C LEU A 47 22.76 0.03 3.66
N VAL A 48 22.20 1.21 3.37
CA VAL A 48 20.74 1.42 3.27
C VAL A 48 20.17 0.59 2.12
N GLU A 49 20.82 0.58 0.96
CA GLU A 49 20.40 -0.22 -0.19
C GLU A 49 20.43 -1.73 0.13
N LEU A 50 21.53 -2.23 0.68
CA LEU A 50 21.66 -3.63 1.11
C LEU A 50 20.61 -4.00 2.17
N CYS A 51 20.31 -3.10 3.11
CA CYS A 51 19.26 -3.33 4.11
C CYS A 51 17.86 -3.43 3.46
N LYS A 52 17.57 -2.62 2.45
CA LYS A 52 16.31 -2.69 1.69
C LYS A 52 16.23 -3.99 0.88
N GLN A 53 17.30 -4.37 0.20
CA GLN A 53 17.38 -5.61 -0.58
C GLN A 53 17.09 -6.85 0.28
N GLU A 54 17.74 -6.96 1.43
CA GLU A 54 17.56 -8.12 2.33
C GLU A 54 16.11 -8.22 2.83
N LYS A 55 15.42 -7.08 2.99
CA LYS A 55 14.02 -7.07 3.41
C LYS A 55 13.01 -7.26 2.28
N SER A 56 13.27 -6.71 1.09
CA SER A 56 12.37 -6.77 -0.06
C SER A 56 12.53 -8.04 -0.89
N GLY A 57 13.70 -8.68 -0.84
CA GLY A 57 14.09 -9.77 -1.72
C GLY A 57 14.39 -9.33 -3.16
N ILE A 58 14.45 -8.03 -3.43
CA ILE A 58 14.77 -7.48 -4.75
C ILE A 58 16.28 -7.29 -4.83
N GLU A 59 16.96 -8.06 -5.67
CA GLU A 59 18.39 -7.90 -5.91
C GLU A 59 18.65 -6.62 -6.73
N THR A 60 19.67 -5.86 -6.34
CA THR A 60 20.25 -4.82 -7.19
C THR A 60 21.67 -5.22 -7.64
N GLU A 61 22.36 -4.34 -8.36
CA GLU A 61 23.74 -4.54 -8.78
C GLU A 61 24.70 -4.63 -7.59
N LEU A 62 24.38 -3.95 -6.48
CA LEU A 62 25.18 -3.98 -5.27
C LEU A 62 25.03 -5.32 -4.55
N LYS A 63 26.14 -6.03 -4.36
CA LYS A 63 26.18 -7.33 -3.67
C LYS A 63 26.77 -7.20 -2.27
N VAL A 64 26.16 -7.91 -1.32
CA VAL A 64 26.67 -8.02 0.04
C VAL A 64 27.99 -8.82 0.04
N ILE A 65 29.01 -8.28 0.68
CA ILE A 65 30.28 -8.94 0.99
C ILE A 65 30.36 -9.10 2.51
N PRO A 66 30.02 -10.27 3.06
CA PRO A 66 29.98 -10.47 4.51
C PRO A 66 31.38 -10.47 5.13
N LEU A 67 31.46 -10.14 6.42
CA LEU A 67 32.66 -10.36 7.21
C LEU A 67 33.07 -11.84 7.21
N ASP A 68 34.36 -12.08 7.01
CA ASP A 68 35.01 -13.38 6.85
C ASP A 68 36.41 -13.30 7.50
N LYS A 69 37.02 -14.45 7.79
CA LYS A 69 38.36 -14.57 8.36
C LYS A 69 39.43 -13.87 7.52
N ILE A 70 39.29 -13.84 6.19
CA ILE A 70 40.24 -13.11 5.31
C ILE A 70 40.25 -11.59 5.55
N HIS A 71 39.17 -11.06 6.12
CA HIS A 71 39.05 -9.65 6.48
C HIS A 71 39.63 -9.34 7.87
N LEU A 72 39.90 -10.36 8.67
CA LEU A 72 40.55 -10.17 9.96
C LEU A 72 42.07 -9.99 9.76
N PRO A 73 42.73 -9.14 10.55
CA PRO A 73 44.18 -9.04 10.53
C PRO A 73 44.79 -10.39 10.88
N ALA A 74 45.98 -10.71 10.35
CA ALA A 74 46.56 -12.00 10.65
C ALA A 74 46.87 -12.07 12.14
N ASN A 75 46.50 -13.21 12.72
CA ASN A 75 46.97 -13.65 14.01
C ASN A 75 48.20 -14.51 13.73
N PRO A 76 49.43 -13.99 13.90
CA PRO A 76 50.63 -14.82 13.81
C PRO A 76 50.44 -15.90 14.88
N GLY A 77 50.28 -17.14 14.44
CA GLY A 77 49.80 -18.22 15.28
C GLY A 77 50.56 -18.33 16.60
N MET A 78 49.86 -18.78 17.64
CA MET A 78 50.41 -19.12 18.96
C MET A 78 50.77 -17.97 19.90
N GLY A 79 50.22 -16.77 19.73
CA GLY A 79 50.43 -15.69 20.71
C GLY A 79 51.89 -15.22 20.78
N GLU A 80 52.66 -15.51 19.74
CA GLU A 80 54.03 -15.03 19.56
C GLU A 80 53.99 -13.56 19.12
N SER A 81 54.85 -12.72 19.70
CA SER A 81 54.92 -11.30 19.34
C SER A 81 55.58 -11.11 17.98
N VAL A 82 55.03 -10.21 17.17
CA VAL A 82 55.67 -9.71 15.96
C VAL A 82 56.35 -8.38 16.29
N SER A 83 57.67 -8.33 16.15
CA SER A 83 58.46 -7.12 16.35
C SER A 83 59.10 -6.68 15.04
N LEU A 84 58.94 -5.40 14.71
CA LEU A 84 59.61 -4.79 13.58
C LEU A 84 61.06 -4.49 13.95
N SER A 85 62.02 -4.97 13.15
CA SER A 85 63.45 -4.73 13.39
C SER A 85 64.02 -3.68 12.43
N MET A 86 63.56 -3.61 11.18
CA MET A 86 64.12 -2.71 10.19
C MET A 86 63.16 -2.36 9.06
N ILE A 87 63.28 -1.12 8.55
CA ILE A 87 62.76 -0.69 7.25
C ILE A 87 63.93 -0.18 6.41
N ASN A 88 64.08 -0.66 5.17
CA ASN A 88 65.07 -0.15 4.23
C ASN A 88 64.52 -0.02 2.80
N ASP A 89 65.29 0.62 1.93
CA ASP A 89 65.00 0.79 0.50
C ASP A 89 63.58 1.28 0.21
N VAL A 90 63.19 2.36 0.87
CA VAL A 90 61.89 3.01 0.65
C VAL A 90 61.90 3.75 -0.69
N VAL A 91 60.95 3.42 -1.58
CA VAL A 91 60.81 3.98 -2.92
C VAL A 91 59.38 4.50 -3.12
N GLY A 92 59.24 5.63 -3.81
CA GLY A 92 57.93 6.22 -4.13
C GLY A 92 57.25 6.92 -2.95
N VAL A 93 58.00 7.31 -1.91
CA VAL A 93 57.47 7.92 -0.68
C VAL A 93 58.18 9.25 -0.41
N ASN A 94 57.45 10.37 -0.55
CA ASN A 94 57.95 11.72 -0.32
C ASN A 94 59.33 11.95 -0.99
N ASN A 95 60.15 12.87 -0.47
CA ASN A 95 61.54 13.03 -0.91
C ASN A 95 62.49 12.33 0.08
N LEU A 96 62.28 11.02 0.30
CA LEU A 96 63.19 10.20 1.12
C LEU A 96 64.43 9.84 0.30
N ALA A 97 65.61 9.82 0.94
CA ALA A 97 66.83 9.44 0.23
C ALA A 97 66.84 7.93 -0.04
N SER A 98 67.40 7.54 -1.18
CA SER A 98 67.54 6.14 -1.56
C SER A 98 68.45 5.39 -0.58
N SER A 99 68.17 4.10 -0.39
CA SER A 99 68.97 3.19 0.43
C SER A 99 69.17 3.63 1.89
N GLN A 100 68.23 4.42 2.41
CA GLN A 100 68.15 4.70 3.84
C GLN A 100 67.66 3.47 4.60
N THR A 101 68.26 3.24 5.76
CA THR A 101 67.88 2.17 6.69
C THR A 101 67.44 2.79 8.00
N LEU A 102 66.25 2.39 8.46
CA LEU A 102 65.69 2.75 9.76
C LEU A 102 65.58 1.47 10.59
N ALA A 103 66.43 1.36 11.61
CA ALA A 103 66.44 0.24 12.54
C ALA A 103 65.57 0.54 13.77
N PHE A 104 64.97 -0.49 14.33
CA PHE A 104 64.14 -0.45 15.52
C PHE A 104 64.71 -1.39 16.58
N GLU A 105 64.69 -0.95 17.83
CA GLU A 105 64.99 -1.80 18.98
C GLU A 105 63.89 -2.86 19.14
N GLU A 106 64.28 -4.14 19.09
CA GLU A 106 63.34 -5.27 19.17
C GLU A 106 62.60 -5.34 20.51
N ASN A 107 63.30 -4.93 21.58
CA ASN A 107 62.82 -4.95 22.96
C ASN A 107 63.08 -3.59 23.61
N GLY A 108 62.37 -2.55 23.19
CA GLY A 108 62.55 -1.23 23.77
C GLY A 108 61.71 -0.14 23.14
N LEU A 109 62.12 1.10 23.39
CA LEU A 109 61.52 2.30 22.82
C LEU A 109 62.50 2.90 21.81
N THR A 110 62.08 2.97 20.54
CA THR A 110 62.84 3.68 19.50
C THR A 110 62.28 5.08 19.32
N ILE A 111 63.11 6.10 19.57
CA ILE A 111 62.73 7.53 19.39
C ILE A 111 63.36 8.05 18.11
N ILE A 112 62.53 8.43 17.14
CA ILE A 112 62.96 9.03 15.88
C ILE A 112 62.62 10.52 15.91
N TYR A 113 63.63 11.38 15.83
CA TYR A 113 63.47 12.83 15.84
C TYR A 113 64.32 13.47 14.74
N GLY A 114 64.05 14.76 14.46
CA GLY A 114 64.73 15.53 13.43
C GLY A 114 63.90 16.74 13.04
N ASP A 115 64.42 17.58 12.16
CA ASP A 115 63.77 18.82 11.76
C ASP A 115 62.47 18.60 10.97
N ASN A 116 61.65 19.64 10.88
CA ASN A 116 60.49 19.64 9.98
C ASN A 116 60.96 19.44 8.55
N GLY A 117 60.32 18.50 7.84
CA GLY A 117 60.74 18.12 6.48
C GLY A 117 61.79 17.00 6.39
N ALA A 118 62.35 16.53 7.50
CA ALA A 118 63.37 15.47 7.51
C ALA A 118 62.85 14.05 7.16
N GLY A 119 61.62 13.90 6.64
CA GLY A 119 61.10 12.60 6.20
C GLY A 119 60.38 11.74 7.24
N LYS A 120 60.34 12.14 8.52
CA LYS A 120 59.65 11.40 9.62
C LYS A 120 58.22 10.96 9.26
N SER A 121 57.41 11.89 8.75
CA SER A 121 56.02 11.60 8.34
C SER A 121 55.94 10.68 7.12
N GLY A 122 56.98 10.62 6.28
CA GLY A 122 57.06 9.69 5.14
C GLY A 122 57.14 8.24 5.62
N TYR A 123 58.07 7.93 6.52
CA TYR A 123 58.15 6.62 7.18
C TYR A 123 56.88 6.28 7.95
N GLY A 124 56.27 7.27 8.63
CA GLY A 124 54.98 7.09 9.30
C GLY A 124 53.86 6.66 8.34
N ARG A 125 53.78 7.23 7.12
CA ARG A 125 52.80 6.83 6.11
C ARG A 125 53.03 5.40 5.60
N VAL A 126 54.29 5.03 5.37
CA VAL A 126 54.67 3.66 4.99
C VAL A 126 54.23 2.67 6.06
N LEU A 127 54.56 2.95 7.32
CA LEU A 127 54.13 2.14 8.45
C LEU A 127 52.60 2.04 8.56
N LYS A 128 51.87 3.14 8.39
CA LYS A 128 50.40 3.14 8.41
C LYS A 128 49.76 2.33 7.28
N ARG A 129 50.44 2.19 6.14
CA ARG A 129 49.96 1.40 4.98
C ARG A 129 50.39 -0.06 5.04
N ALA A 130 51.62 -0.33 5.49
CA ALA A 130 52.17 -1.69 5.60
C ALA A 130 51.67 -2.43 6.84
N CYS A 131 51.56 -1.71 7.96
CA CYS A 131 51.09 -2.22 9.25
C CYS A 131 49.65 -1.78 9.52
N ARG A 132 49.10 -2.14 10.67
CA ARG A 132 47.70 -1.83 11.03
C ARG A 132 47.59 -0.44 11.66
N ALA A 133 46.96 0.49 10.95
CA ALA A 133 46.56 1.80 11.45
C ALA A 133 45.04 2.00 11.29
N ARG A 134 44.40 2.72 12.23
CA ARG A 134 42.96 3.06 12.12
C ARG A 134 42.66 4.10 11.03
N HIS A 135 43.65 4.90 10.69
CA HIS A 135 43.55 5.90 9.64
C HIS A 135 44.55 5.58 8.55
N SER A 136 44.05 5.13 7.40
CA SER A 136 44.87 4.95 6.21
C SER A 136 45.21 6.33 5.65
N VAL A 137 46.50 6.59 5.44
CA VAL A 137 46.99 7.84 4.87
C VAL A 137 47.58 7.55 3.50
N GLU A 138 47.16 8.33 2.51
CA GLU A 138 47.74 8.27 1.18
C GLU A 138 49.26 8.54 1.23
N ILE A 139 50.04 7.63 0.66
CA ILE A 139 51.46 7.84 0.44
C ILE A 139 51.62 8.83 -0.71
N ARG A 140 52.30 9.94 -0.42
CA ARG A 140 52.55 10.99 -1.42
C ARG A 140 53.87 10.70 -2.13
N PRO A 141 53.93 10.68 -3.47
CA PRO A 141 55.16 10.46 -4.21
C PRO A 141 56.13 11.65 -4.10
N ASN A 142 57.35 11.46 -4.58
CA ASN A 142 58.32 12.54 -4.71
C ASN A 142 57.92 13.46 -5.88
N ILE A 143 57.69 14.74 -5.60
CA ILE A 143 57.33 15.73 -6.65
C ILE A 143 58.52 16.13 -7.53
N TYR A 144 59.75 15.78 -7.13
CA TYR A 144 60.99 16.09 -7.84
C TYR A 144 61.52 14.90 -8.66
N ASP A 145 60.84 13.75 -8.61
CA ASP A 145 61.26 12.55 -9.32
C ASP A 145 60.45 12.40 -10.61
N ASP A 146 61.04 12.87 -11.72
CA ASP A 146 60.45 12.76 -13.06
C ASP A 146 60.52 11.33 -13.63
N GLY A 147 61.20 10.40 -12.93
CA GLY A 147 61.45 9.02 -13.37
C GLY A 147 60.43 7.99 -12.87
N LEU A 148 59.66 8.32 -11.82
CA LEU A 148 58.60 7.45 -11.31
C LEU A 148 57.28 7.77 -12.05
N SER A 149 56.75 6.79 -12.77
CA SER A 149 55.39 6.90 -13.29
C SER A 149 54.41 7.11 -12.11
N PRO A 150 53.41 8.02 -12.21
CA PRO A 150 52.36 8.18 -11.20
C PRO A 150 51.58 6.90 -10.85
N SER A 151 51.79 5.84 -11.63
CA SER A 151 51.16 4.52 -11.49
C SER A 151 51.97 3.48 -10.69
N GLN A 152 53.22 3.77 -10.30
CA GLN A 152 54.00 2.81 -9.52
C GLN A 152 53.66 2.88 -8.02
N PRO A 153 53.26 1.75 -7.39
CA PRO A 153 52.98 1.74 -5.96
C PRO A 153 54.27 1.94 -5.16
N ALA A 154 54.17 2.67 -4.06
CA ALA A 154 55.27 2.81 -3.12
C ALA A 154 55.74 1.45 -2.60
N SER A 155 57.03 1.31 -2.29
CA SER A 155 57.59 0.06 -1.79
C SER A 155 58.63 0.30 -0.71
N ALA A 156 58.83 -0.72 0.13
CA ALA A 156 59.85 -0.74 1.16
C ALA A 156 60.18 -2.19 1.52
N ASN A 157 61.37 -2.43 2.02
CA ASN A 157 61.75 -3.73 2.56
C ASN A 157 61.62 -3.72 4.08
N PHE A 158 60.99 -4.76 4.62
CA PHE A 158 60.79 -4.94 6.05
C PHE A 158 61.56 -6.15 6.55
N THR A 159 62.27 -5.97 7.67
CA THR A 159 62.80 -7.06 8.49
C THR A 159 62.05 -7.07 9.81
N PHE A 160 61.49 -8.21 10.16
CA PHE A 160 60.73 -8.39 11.40
C PHE A 160 60.96 -9.79 11.97
N THR A 161 60.67 -9.94 13.26
CA THR A 161 60.75 -11.22 13.97
C THR A 161 59.36 -11.72 14.33
N ILE A 162 59.18 -13.03 14.36
CA ILE A 162 58.00 -13.70 14.93
C ILE A 162 58.52 -14.59 16.05
N GLY A 163 58.05 -14.38 17.28
CA GLY A 163 58.52 -15.15 18.44
C GLY A 163 60.02 -15.01 18.69
N GLY A 164 60.62 -13.88 18.27
CA GLY A 164 62.07 -13.64 18.35
C GLY A 164 62.91 -14.27 17.23
N VAL A 165 62.28 -14.93 16.24
CA VAL A 165 62.98 -15.51 15.08
C VAL A 165 62.85 -14.56 13.89
N GLU A 166 63.99 -14.10 13.37
CA GLU A 166 64.07 -13.25 12.17
C GLU A 166 63.45 -13.95 10.96
N GLN A 167 62.57 -13.23 10.26
CA GLN A 167 61.91 -13.71 9.05
C GLN A 167 62.68 -13.28 7.79
N PRO A 168 62.49 -13.98 6.66
CA PRO A 168 63.05 -13.55 5.38
C PRO A 168 62.66 -12.11 5.05
N LEU A 169 63.54 -11.41 4.34
CA LEU A 169 63.32 -10.02 3.91
C LEU A 169 62.00 -9.90 3.14
N GLU A 170 61.09 -9.07 3.64
CA GLU A 170 59.78 -8.86 3.06
C GLU A 170 59.79 -7.65 2.14
N ASN A 171 59.53 -7.87 0.85
CA ASN A 171 59.51 -6.82 -0.16
C ASN A 171 58.08 -6.26 -0.28
N TRP A 172 57.72 -5.35 0.63
CA TRP A 172 56.39 -4.77 0.68
C TRP A 172 56.16 -3.78 -0.46
N LYS A 173 54.95 -3.82 -1.01
CA LYS A 173 54.42 -2.82 -1.94
C LYS A 173 53.08 -2.32 -1.42
N ASP A 174 52.82 -1.05 -1.63
CA ASP A 174 51.55 -0.43 -1.30
C ASP A 174 50.46 -1.01 -2.19
N THR A 175 49.68 -1.92 -1.62
CA THR A 175 48.50 -2.50 -2.25
C THR A 175 47.27 -2.06 -1.47
N ASN A 176 46.08 -2.21 -2.07
CA ASN A 176 44.82 -1.93 -1.35
C ASN A 176 44.47 -2.98 -0.28
N HIS A 177 45.39 -3.89 0.05
CA HIS A 177 45.18 -4.96 1.01
C HIS A 177 46.24 -4.90 2.14
N PRO A 178 45.83 -5.13 3.40
CA PRO A 178 46.78 -5.26 4.51
C PRO A 178 47.77 -6.40 4.27
N HIS A 179 49.03 -6.19 4.65
CA HIS A 179 50.02 -7.26 4.60
C HIS A 179 49.69 -8.33 5.65
N PRO A 180 49.70 -9.64 5.31
CA PRO A 180 49.29 -10.69 6.23
C PRO A 180 50.02 -10.56 7.56
N THR A 181 51.35 -10.57 7.58
CA THR A 181 52.10 -10.60 8.83
C THR A 181 52.30 -9.23 9.48
N LEU A 182 52.48 -8.17 8.70
CA LEU A 182 52.77 -6.83 9.24
C LEU A 182 51.51 -6.17 9.82
N SER A 183 50.32 -6.64 9.42
CA SER A 183 49.05 -6.22 10.04
C SER A 183 48.91 -6.57 11.54
N ALA A 184 49.80 -7.42 12.07
CA ALA A 184 49.91 -7.66 13.51
C ALA A 184 50.50 -6.46 14.27
N ILE A 185 51.33 -5.64 13.62
CA ILE A 185 51.96 -4.45 14.20
C ILE A 185 50.96 -3.29 14.17
N SER A 186 50.75 -2.66 15.32
CA SER A 186 49.80 -1.54 15.45
C SER A 186 50.51 -0.20 15.40
N VAL A 187 50.06 0.69 14.52
CA VAL A 187 50.59 2.04 14.35
C VAL A 187 49.59 3.03 14.91
N PHE A 188 50.04 3.85 15.85
CA PHE A 188 49.24 4.86 16.54
C PHE A 188 49.77 6.27 16.26
N ASP A 189 48.87 7.23 16.06
CA ASP A 189 49.20 8.64 15.92
C ASP A 189 48.15 9.54 16.61
N SER A 190 48.35 10.85 16.53
CA SER A 190 47.45 11.85 17.12
C SER A 190 46.03 11.79 16.54
N ASP A 191 45.88 11.47 15.26
CA ASP A 191 44.56 11.31 14.63
C ASP A 191 43.83 10.07 15.18
N CYS A 192 44.54 8.96 15.43
CA CYS A 192 44.02 7.78 16.13
C CYS A 192 43.63 8.07 17.60
N ALA A 193 44.32 9.00 18.27
CA ALA A 193 44.05 9.36 19.66
C ALA A 193 42.75 10.17 19.83
N SER A 194 42.38 10.99 18.84
CA SER A 194 41.16 11.82 18.89
C SER A 194 39.87 11.00 19.08
N VAL A 195 39.82 9.79 18.53
CA VAL A 195 38.70 8.84 18.65
C VAL A 195 38.59 8.28 20.08
N HIS A 196 39.70 8.15 20.80
CA HIS A 196 39.73 7.58 22.16
C HIS A 196 39.50 8.62 23.26
N ILE A 197 39.81 9.90 23.00
CA ILE A 197 39.76 10.97 24.01
C ILE A 197 38.41 11.71 24.01
N ASN A 198 37.71 11.78 22.89
CA ASN A 198 36.47 12.58 22.76
C ASN A 198 35.21 11.93 23.37
N GLY A 199 35.27 10.66 23.77
CA GLY A 199 34.17 9.97 24.45
C GLY A 199 34.21 10.19 25.96
N LYS A 200 33.15 10.78 26.53
CA LYS A 200 32.95 10.84 27.99
C LYS A 200 32.79 9.43 28.57
N ASN A 201 33.89 8.74 28.84
CA ASN A 201 34.06 7.76 29.91
C ASN A 201 35.52 7.31 29.94
N VAL A 202 36.12 7.41 31.13
CA VAL A 202 37.54 7.13 31.39
C VAL A 202 37.78 5.63 31.30
N VAL A 203 38.09 5.16 30.10
CA VAL A 203 38.87 3.94 29.90
C VAL A 203 40.14 4.39 29.19
N ALA A 204 41.25 4.48 29.94
CA ALA A 204 42.52 5.01 29.46
C ALA A 204 43.12 4.22 28.27
N PHE A 205 42.58 3.03 27.99
CA PHE A 205 43.00 2.16 26.91
C PHE A 205 41.86 1.21 26.50
N ARG A 206 41.33 1.36 25.28
CA ARG A 206 40.35 0.42 24.71
C ARG A 206 41.08 -0.55 23.78
N PRO A 207 41.18 -1.85 24.11
CA PRO A 207 41.71 -2.86 23.20
C PRO A 207 41.05 -2.78 21.83
N PHE A 208 41.88 -2.91 20.78
CA PHE A 208 41.44 -2.85 19.39
C PHE A 208 40.35 -3.89 19.10
N GLY A 209 39.27 -3.47 18.43
CA GLY A 209 38.13 -4.33 18.12
C GLY A 209 36.96 -4.17 19.08
N LEU A 210 37.18 -3.69 20.31
CA LEU A 210 36.07 -3.48 21.25
C LEU A 210 35.15 -2.32 20.84
N ASP A 211 35.61 -1.42 19.99
CA ASP A 211 34.88 -0.28 19.42
C ASP A 211 34.00 -0.64 18.22
N VAL A 212 34.29 -1.75 17.54
CA VAL A 212 33.54 -2.21 16.37
C VAL A 212 32.03 -2.35 16.65
N PRO A 213 31.57 -2.89 17.80
CA PRO A 213 30.15 -2.92 18.12
C PRO A 213 29.51 -1.53 18.27
N ASP A 214 30.24 -0.55 18.82
CA ASP A 214 29.74 0.82 18.98
C ASP A 214 29.62 1.51 17.62
N GLU A 215 30.61 1.32 16.74
CA GLU A 215 30.56 1.83 15.38
C GLU A 215 29.43 1.20 14.57
N LEU A 216 29.21 -0.12 14.72
CA LEU A 216 28.06 -0.78 14.11
C LEU A 216 26.73 -0.25 14.66
N ALA A 217 26.64 0.04 15.97
CA ALA A 217 25.45 0.64 16.55
C ALA A 217 25.20 2.05 15.97
N GLY A 218 26.26 2.85 15.81
CA GLY A 218 26.21 4.14 15.12
C GLY A 218 25.74 4.00 13.66
N ALA A 219 26.28 3.02 12.93
CA ALA A 219 25.87 2.74 11.56
C ALA A 219 24.39 2.32 11.46
N CYS A 220 23.93 1.47 12.38
CA CYS A 220 22.52 1.09 12.46
C CYS A 220 21.61 2.29 12.70
N GLN A 221 22.02 3.21 13.58
CA GLN A 221 21.26 4.43 13.85
C GLN A 221 21.24 5.35 12.63
N ARG A 222 22.38 5.51 11.93
CA ARG A 222 22.45 6.31 10.70
C ARG A 222 21.57 5.75 9.58
N VAL A 223 21.62 4.44 9.35
CA VAL A 223 20.75 3.73 8.39
C VAL A 223 19.28 3.93 8.74
N LYS A 224 18.93 3.79 10.02
CA LYS A 224 17.56 4.06 10.50
C LYS A 224 17.13 5.49 10.19
N ASP A 225 17.96 6.48 10.49
CA ASP A 225 17.61 7.89 10.28
C ASP A 225 17.39 8.22 8.79
N ILE A 226 18.22 7.65 7.90
CA ILE A 226 18.03 7.76 6.44
C ILE A 226 16.69 7.14 6.02
N LEU A 227 16.39 5.92 6.46
CA LEU A 227 15.15 5.22 6.13
C LEU A 227 13.91 5.97 6.65
N VAL A 228 13.97 6.54 7.86
CA VAL A 228 12.88 7.34 8.44
C VAL A 228 12.66 8.62 7.62
N SER A 229 13.75 9.29 7.21
CA SER A 229 13.67 10.47 6.35
C SER A 229 13.03 10.13 4.99
N GLU A 230 13.46 9.05 4.34
CA GLU A 230 12.88 8.59 3.08
C GLU A 230 11.40 8.21 3.24
N GLN A 231 11.03 7.50 4.31
CA GLN A 231 9.63 7.18 4.61
C GLN A 231 8.80 8.45 4.70
N GLN A 232 9.27 9.46 5.44
CA GLN A 232 8.55 10.71 5.60
C GLN A 232 8.41 11.47 4.27
N GLN A 233 9.45 11.45 3.41
CA GLN A 233 9.37 12.02 2.06
C GLN A 233 8.32 11.31 1.21
N LEU A 234 8.28 9.98 1.24
CA LEU A 234 7.30 9.19 0.51
C LEU A 234 5.87 9.44 1.02
N GLU A 235 5.69 9.52 2.34
CA GLU A 235 4.40 9.86 2.95
C GLU A 235 3.93 11.27 2.55
N ASN A 236 4.84 12.25 2.51
CA ASN A 236 4.55 13.60 2.05
C ASN A 236 4.25 13.67 0.54
N SER A 237 4.83 12.77 -0.25
CA SER A 237 4.57 12.65 -1.70
C SER A 237 3.25 11.97 -2.03
N ARG A 238 2.58 11.35 -1.03
CA ARG A 238 1.33 10.62 -1.23
C ARG A 238 0.25 11.55 -1.77
N ASN A 239 -0.37 11.14 -2.88
CA ASN A 239 -1.45 11.91 -3.49
C ASN A 239 -2.59 12.15 -2.46
N PRO A 240 -3.04 13.41 -2.25
CA PRO A 240 -4.07 13.76 -1.27
C PRO A 240 -5.38 12.97 -1.39
N ILE A 241 -5.69 12.44 -2.58
CA ILE A 241 -6.88 11.61 -2.82
C ILE A 241 -6.90 10.37 -1.92
N PHE A 242 -5.74 9.83 -1.55
CA PHE A 242 -5.64 8.67 -0.66
C PHE A 242 -5.72 9.04 0.83
N SER A 243 -5.57 10.31 1.19
CA SER A 243 -5.72 10.80 2.57
C SER A 243 -7.19 11.06 2.91
N LYS A 244 -7.98 11.46 1.91
CA LYS A 244 -9.45 11.56 1.99
C LYS A 244 -10.08 10.87 0.78
N PRO A 245 -10.23 9.54 0.83
CA PRO A 245 -10.82 8.76 -0.25
C PRO A 245 -12.18 9.31 -0.69
N VAL A 246 -12.33 9.57 -1.99
CA VAL A 246 -13.61 10.00 -2.61
C VAL A 246 -14.40 8.84 -3.20
N TRP A 247 -13.80 7.65 -3.27
CA TRP A 247 -14.43 6.45 -3.82
C TRP A 247 -15.30 5.73 -2.80
N ASN A 248 -16.31 5.03 -3.31
CA ASN A 248 -17.18 4.16 -2.51
C ASN A 248 -16.59 2.74 -2.44
N ASP A 249 -16.26 2.29 -1.23
CA ASP A 249 -15.68 0.97 -0.93
C ASP A 249 -16.58 -0.22 -1.29
N LYS A 250 -17.85 0.00 -1.61
CA LYS A 250 -18.77 -1.06 -2.09
C LYS A 250 -18.58 -1.37 -3.58
N THR A 251 -17.97 -0.46 -4.33
CA THR A 251 -17.71 -0.65 -5.77
C THR A 251 -16.46 -1.51 -5.98
N VAL A 252 -16.36 -2.19 -7.13
CA VAL A 252 -15.18 -2.99 -7.48
C VAL A 252 -13.92 -2.11 -7.47
N VAL A 253 -13.98 -0.95 -8.14
CA VAL A 253 -12.88 0.02 -8.20
C VAL A 253 -12.52 0.55 -6.81
N GLY A 254 -13.51 0.92 -6.00
CA GLY A 254 -13.26 1.44 -4.64
C GLY A 254 -12.63 0.42 -3.70
N ARG A 255 -12.97 -0.87 -3.82
CA ARG A 255 -12.27 -1.94 -3.07
C ARG A 255 -10.81 -2.03 -3.48
N VAL A 256 -10.53 -2.05 -4.79
CA VAL A 256 -9.17 -2.15 -5.32
C VAL A 256 -8.31 -0.96 -4.87
N LEU A 257 -8.82 0.27 -5.03
CA LEU A 257 -8.14 1.50 -4.59
C LEU A 257 -7.87 1.53 -3.08
N SER A 258 -8.74 0.91 -2.27
CA SER A 258 -8.55 0.83 -0.82
C SER A 258 -7.56 -0.27 -0.41
N SER A 259 -7.29 -1.23 -1.29
CA SER A 259 -6.41 -2.38 -1.02
C SER A 259 -5.05 -2.32 -1.75
N LEU A 260 -4.67 -1.15 -2.28
CA LEU A 260 -3.40 -0.99 -2.99
C LEU A 260 -2.21 -1.36 -2.09
N LYS A 261 -1.30 -2.15 -2.66
CA LYS A 261 -0.07 -2.64 -2.05
C LYS A 261 1.08 -2.49 -3.05
N HIS A 262 2.31 -2.65 -2.58
CA HIS A 262 3.52 -2.58 -3.41
C HIS A 262 3.53 -3.60 -4.57
N ASN A 263 2.77 -4.69 -4.46
CA ASN A 263 2.67 -5.75 -5.45
C ASN A 263 1.32 -5.77 -6.18
N THR A 264 0.55 -4.69 -6.12
CA THR A 264 -0.72 -4.61 -6.86
C THR A 264 -0.45 -4.55 -8.35
N ASP A 265 -1.16 -5.38 -9.10
CA ASP A 265 -1.08 -5.44 -10.55
C ASP A 265 -1.72 -4.20 -11.20
N VAL A 266 -0.88 -3.42 -11.90
CA VAL A 266 -1.26 -2.17 -12.55
C VAL A 266 -2.10 -2.42 -13.81
N GLU A 267 -1.92 -3.56 -14.49
CA GLU A 267 -2.70 -3.90 -15.70
C GLU A 267 -4.17 -4.15 -15.33
N ASN A 268 -4.40 -4.90 -14.25
CA ASN A 268 -5.73 -5.13 -13.70
C ASN A 268 -6.43 -3.84 -13.27
N ILE A 269 -5.70 -2.85 -12.75
CA ILE A 269 -6.26 -1.53 -12.41
C ILE A 269 -6.60 -0.76 -13.69
N SER A 270 -5.72 -0.79 -14.69
CA SER A 270 -5.91 -0.09 -15.97
C SER A 270 -7.18 -0.59 -16.68
N ALA A 271 -7.43 -1.91 -16.66
CA ALA A 271 -8.65 -2.48 -17.23
C ALA A 271 -9.94 -2.00 -16.55
N LEU A 272 -9.88 -1.58 -15.28
CA LEU A 272 -11.02 -1.02 -14.54
C LEU A 272 -11.24 0.49 -14.81
N ALA A 273 -10.31 1.15 -15.51
CA ALA A 273 -10.42 2.56 -15.86
C ALA A 273 -11.28 2.80 -17.11
N ASP A 274 -11.48 1.76 -17.93
CA ASP A 274 -12.28 1.83 -19.14
C ASP A 274 -13.76 1.55 -18.85
N LEU A 275 -14.63 2.32 -19.48
CA LEU A 275 -16.08 2.10 -19.48
C LEU A 275 -16.49 1.60 -20.85
N SER A 276 -17.25 0.50 -20.90
CA SER A 276 -17.87 0.04 -22.13
C SER A 276 -18.92 1.02 -22.67
N ASP A 277 -19.27 0.90 -23.94
CA ASP A 277 -20.31 1.73 -24.57
C ASP A 277 -21.66 1.62 -23.84
N ASP A 278 -22.00 0.42 -23.36
CA ASP A 278 -23.21 0.17 -22.57
C ASP A 278 -23.18 0.89 -21.21
N GLU A 279 -22.02 0.91 -20.54
CA GLU A 279 -21.83 1.61 -19.28
C GLU A 279 -21.86 3.13 -19.45
N LEU A 280 -21.29 3.64 -20.55
CA LEU A 280 -21.38 5.06 -20.92
C LEU A 280 -22.83 5.46 -21.22
N ALA A 281 -23.57 4.63 -21.97
CA ALA A 281 -24.98 4.86 -22.24
C ALA A 281 -25.80 4.88 -20.93
N ARG A 282 -25.54 3.94 -20.02
CA ARG A 282 -26.17 3.89 -18.70
C ARG A 282 -25.80 5.11 -17.84
N LEU A 283 -24.54 5.53 -17.82
CA LEU A 283 -24.09 6.71 -17.09
C LEU A 283 -24.82 7.97 -17.55
N ASN A 284 -24.99 8.13 -18.87
CA ASN A 284 -25.72 9.26 -19.43
C ASN A 284 -27.21 9.23 -19.02
N ARG A 285 -27.86 8.07 -19.07
CA ARG A 285 -29.24 7.92 -18.56
C ARG A 285 -29.36 8.28 -17.08
N LEU A 286 -28.45 7.76 -16.24
CA LEU A 286 -28.45 8.07 -14.80
C LEU A 286 -28.24 9.56 -14.52
N ARG A 287 -27.37 10.23 -15.28
CA ARG A 287 -27.20 11.69 -15.18
C ARG A 287 -28.47 12.44 -15.53
N GLU A 288 -29.18 12.02 -16.57
CA GLU A 288 -30.46 12.62 -16.95
C GLU A 288 -31.52 12.38 -15.86
N ASP A 289 -31.64 11.15 -15.37
CA ASP A 289 -32.62 10.78 -14.34
C ASP A 289 -32.36 11.52 -13.02
N LEU A 290 -31.10 11.63 -12.60
CA LEU A 290 -30.71 12.36 -11.39
C LEU A 290 -30.77 13.89 -11.54
N SER A 291 -30.80 14.41 -12.77
CA SER A 291 -31.03 15.84 -13.00
C SER A 291 -32.49 16.25 -12.73
N LYS A 292 -33.42 15.30 -12.78
CA LYS A 292 -34.83 15.51 -12.49
C LYS A 292 -35.05 15.45 -10.98
N ASN A 293 -35.98 16.27 -10.47
CA ASN A 293 -36.37 16.18 -9.06
C ASN A 293 -37.06 14.82 -8.82
N PRO A 294 -36.49 13.92 -7.98
CA PRO A 294 -36.99 12.56 -7.83
C PRO A 294 -38.41 12.51 -7.28
N VAL A 295 -38.80 13.47 -6.44
CA VAL A 295 -40.17 13.57 -5.90
C VAL A 295 -41.16 13.89 -7.02
N LYS A 296 -40.78 14.82 -7.90
CA LYS A 296 -41.63 15.22 -9.03
C LYS A 296 -41.73 14.09 -10.07
N ALA A 297 -40.61 13.45 -10.41
CA ALA A 297 -40.60 12.32 -11.34
C ALA A 297 -41.40 11.12 -10.83
N ALA A 298 -41.31 10.80 -9.53
CA ALA A 298 -42.11 9.75 -8.91
C ALA A 298 -43.61 10.08 -8.95
N ALA A 299 -44.00 11.30 -8.58
CA ALA A 299 -45.40 11.74 -8.63
C ALA A 299 -45.98 11.69 -10.06
N GLU A 300 -45.23 12.12 -11.07
CA GLU A 300 -45.65 12.04 -12.48
C GLU A 300 -45.84 10.58 -12.93
N GLN A 301 -44.97 9.67 -12.51
CA GLN A 301 -45.07 8.26 -12.85
C GLN A 301 -46.23 7.56 -12.12
N GLU A 302 -46.51 7.95 -10.87
CA GLU A 302 -47.65 7.46 -10.10
C GLU A 302 -48.98 7.92 -10.72
N ILE A 303 -49.07 9.19 -11.15
CA ILE A 303 -50.22 9.69 -11.90
C ILE A 303 -50.44 8.89 -13.19
N LYS A 304 -49.38 8.63 -13.97
CA LYS A 304 -49.46 7.81 -15.19
C LYS A 304 -49.94 6.38 -14.88
N ALA A 305 -49.37 5.75 -13.86
CA ALA A 305 -49.75 4.40 -13.46
C ALA A 305 -51.22 4.34 -13.01
N ASN A 306 -51.68 5.31 -12.24
CA ASN A 306 -53.06 5.41 -11.78
C ASN A 306 -54.03 5.67 -12.94
N ASN A 307 -53.66 6.50 -13.91
CA ASN A 307 -54.46 6.73 -15.12
C ASN A 307 -54.61 5.44 -15.94
N ILE A 308 -53.53 4.69 -16.13
CA ILE A 308 -53.55 3.40 -16.85
C ILE A 308 -54.41 2.38 -16.10
N LYS A 309 -54.27 2.26 -14.78
CA LYS A 309 -55.13 1.39 -13.95
C LYS A 309 -56.60 1.80 -14.02
N GLY A 310 -56.88 3.11 -13.99
CA GLY A 310 -58.23 3.65 -14.13
C GLY A 310 -58.85 3.29 -15.49
N LEU A 311 -58.09 3.44 -16.57
CA LEU A 311 -58.53 3.04 -17.91
C LEU A 311 -58.77 1.53 -17.99
N LEU A 312 -57.86 0.71 -17.47
CA LEU A 312 -58.01 -0.74 -17.43
C LEU A 312 -59.30 -1.13 -16.70
N ASN A 313 -59.54 -0.58 -15.52
CA ASN A 313 -60.75 -0.85 -14.73
C ASN A 313 -62.03 -0.45 -15.48
N ALA A 314 -62.02 0.72 -16.14
CA ALA A 314 -63.16 1.18 -16.93
C ALA A 314 -63.46 0.23 -18.10
N VAL A 315 -62.43 -0.15 -18.85
CA VAL A 315 -62.54 -1.09 -19.98
C VAL A 315 -63.02 -2.46 -19.51
N THR A 316 -62.44 -3.00 -18.42
CA THR A 316 -62.86 -4.28 -17.85
C THR A 316 -64.32 -4.25 -17.39
N ARG A 317 -64.75 -3.17 -16.73
CA ARG A 317 -66.14 -3.02 -16.28
C ARG A 317 -67.12 -3.00 -17.45
N ILE A 318 -66.78 -2.28 -18.53
CA ILE A 318 -67.59 -2.26 -19.74
C ILE A 318 -67.62 -3.66 -20.35
N ALA A 319 -66.47 -4.28 -20.58
CA ALA A 319 -66.37 -5.61 -21.17
C ALA A 319 -67.22 -6.66 -20.42
N GLN A 320 -67.23 -6.63 -19.09
CA GLN A 320 -68.04 -7.54 -18.25
C GLN A 320 -69.55 -7.29 -18.35
N LYS A 321 -69.99 -6.07 -18.65
CA LYS A 321 -71.41 -5.73 -18.79
C LYS A 321 -71.95 -5.91 -20.20
N THR A 322 -71.06 -6.02 -21.18
CA THR A 322 -71.39 -6.19 -22.61
C THR A 322 -71.13 -7.62 -23.10
N THR A 323 -70.97 -8.59 -22.19
CA THR A 323 -70.91 -10.02 -22.53
C THR A 323 -72.23 -10.51 -23.12
N ASP A 324 -72.17 -11.53 -23.97
CA ASP A 324 -73.35 -12.15 -24.57
C ASP A 324 -74.37 -12.61 -23.51
N GLU A 325 -73.92 -13.16 -22.38
CA GLU A 325 -74.80 -13.60 -21.29
C GLU A 325 -75.54 -12.42 -20.64
N SER A 326 -74.82 -11.33 -20.32
CA SER A 326 -75.40 -10.10 -19.75
C SER A 326 -76.41 -9.45 -20.70
N LEU A 327 -76.11 -9.42 -22.00
CA LEU A 327 -77.02 -8.88 -23.01
C LEU A 327 -78.23 -9.80 -23.22
N ALA A 328 -78.03 -11.12 -23.21
CA ALA A 328 -79.12 -12.10 -23.30
C ALA A 328 -80.12 -11.97 -22.15
N GLN A 329 -79.65 -11.68 -20.93
CA GLN A 329 -80.53 -11.40 -19.78
C GLN A 329 -81.36 -10.14 -20.00
N ILE A 330 -80.76 -9.05 -20.51
CA ILE A 330 -81.49 -7.82 -20.84
C ILE A 330 -82.57 -8.12 -21.90
N PHE A 331 -82.22 -8.82 -22.99
CA PHE A 331 -83.19 -9.23 -24.00
C PHE A 331 -84.25 -10.20 -23.45
N GLY A 332 -83.91 -10.99 -22.43
CA GLY A 332 -84.85 -11.82 -21.67
C GLY A 332 -85.88 -10.98 -20.93
N PHE A 333 -85.43 -9.97 -20.17
CA PHE A 333 -86.32 -9.05 -19.46
C PHE A 333 -87.23 -8.25 -20.40
N VAL A 334 -86.71 -7.82 -21.56
CA VAL A 334 -87.54 -7.14 -22.58
C VAL A 334 -88.64 -8.08 -23.09
N ARG A 335 -88.30 -9.34 -23.41
CA ARG A 335 -89.29 -10.34 -23.87
C ARG A 335 -90.32 -10.68 -22.80
N ASP A 336 -89.88 -10.85 -21.55
CA ASP A 336 -90.78 -11.12 -20.42
C ASP A 336 -91.74 -9.94 -20.17
N ALA A 337 -91.24 -8.71 -20.20
CA ALA A 337 -92.06 -7.52 -20.07
C ALA A 337 -93.11 -7.40 -21.20
N GLN A 338 -92.72 -7.68 -22.44
CA GLN A 338 -93.63 -7.72 -23.58
C GLN A 338 -94.70 -8.80 -23.42
N SER A 339 -94.30 -10.03 -23.07
CA SER A 339 -95.21 -11.15 -22.87
C SER A 339 -96.23 -10.87 -21.76
N LYS A 340 -95.79 -10.32 -20.62
CA LYS A 340 -96.67 -9.92 -19.52
C LYS A 340 -97.62 -8.80 -19.92
N ARG A 341 -97.17 -7.81 -20.70
CA ARG A 341 -98.03 -6.73 -21.21
C ARG A 341 -99.10 -7.29 -22.16
N THR A 342 -98.74 -8.18 -23.08
CA THR A 342 -99.70 -8.83 -23.98
C THR A 342 -100.70 -9.70 -23.20
N ALA A 343 -100.24 -10.46 -22.20
CA ALA A 343 -101.11 -11.26 -21.36
C ALA A 343 -102.10 -10.40 -20.56
N ALA A 344 -101.64 -9.25 -20.02
CA ALA A 344 -102.51 -8.31 -19.32
C ALA A 344 -103.56 -7.67 -20.26
N GLN A 345 -103.18 -7.33 -21.49
CA GLN A 345 -104.10 -6.84 -22.51
C GLN A 345 -105.18 -7.88 -22.85
N LEU A 346 -104.77 -9.12 -23.13
CA LEU A 346 -105.71 -10.22 -23.39
C LEU A 346 -106.64 -10.51 -22.21
N ALA A 347 -106.11 -10.50 -20.98
CA ALA A 347 -106.92 -10.69 -19.78
C ALA A 347 -107.95 -9.57 -19.62
N SER A 348 -107.59 -8.33 -19.93
CA SER A 348 -108.52 -7.21 -19.94
C SER A 348 -109.60 -7.36 -21.02
N ASP A 349 -109.20 -7.69 -22.25
CA ASP A 349 -110.14 -7.91 -23.36
C ASP A 349 -111.17 -9.00 -23.03
N ILE A 350 -110.75 -10.08 -22.38
CA ILE A 350 -111.65 -11.16 -21.94
C ILE A 350 -112.55 -10.69 -20.79
N ALA A 351 -111.99 -10.08 -19.75
CA ALA A 351 -112.72 -9.66 -18.55
C ALA A 351 -113.78 -8.59 -18.85
N PHE A 352 -113.57 -7.76 -19.88
CA PHE A 352 -114.47 -6.69 -20.28
C PHE A 352 -115.13 -6.93 -21.64
N SER A 353 -115.16 -8.18 -22.11
CA SER A 353 -115.77 -8.58 -23.39
C SER A 353 -117.27 -8.29 -23.51
N SER A 354 -117.98 -8.17 -22.38
CA SER A 354 -119.39 -7.77 -22.31
C SER A 354 -119.60 -6.26 -22.13
N SER A 355 -118.54 -5.45 -22.14
CA SER A 355 -118.61 -3.99 -22.00
C SER A 355 -118.92 -3.31 -23.34
N PRO A 356 -119.74 -2.24 -23.36
CA PRO A 356 -120.05 -1.49 -24.58
C PRO A 356 -118.87 -0.62 -25.08
N LEU A 357 -117.80 -0.47 -24.31
CA LEU A 357 -116.64 0.37 -24.63
C LEU A 357 -115.44 -0.49 -25.05
N THR A 358 -114.86 -0.18 -26.21
CA THR A 358 -113.65 -0.84 -26.72
C THR A 358 -112.39 -0.23 -26.12
N GLY A 359 -111.33 -1.04 -25.98
CA GLY A 359 -110.00 -0.57 -25.53
C GLY A 359 -109.81 -0.48 -24.01
N ILE A 360 -110.70 -1.08 -23.21
CA ILE A 360 -110.53 -1.20 -21.76
C ILE A 360 -109.29 -2.06 -21.46
N GLY A 361 -108.35 -1.53 -20.68
CA GLY A 361 -107.05 -2.16 -20.35
C GLY A 361 -105.88 -1.80 -21.27
N SER A 362 -106.11 -1.03 -22.34
CA SER A 362 -105.05 -0.43 -23.15
C SER A 362 -104.23 0.59 -22.35
N ASP A 363 -103.04 0.96 -22.84
CA ASP A 363 -102.19 1.98 -22.20
C ASP A 363 -102.93 3.32 -22.01
N VAL A 364 -103.82 3.67 -22.96
CA VAL A 364 -104.66 4.88 -22.90
C VAL A 364 -105.71 4.77 -21.80
N TRP A 365 -106.37 3.62 -21.69
CA TRP A 365 -107.36 3.38 -20.63
C TRP A 365 -106.70 3.29 -19.25
N GLN A 366 -105.53 2.65 -19.13
CA GLN A 366 -104.77 2.60 -17.87
C GLN A 366 -104.34 4.00 -17.44
N SER A 367 -103.87 4.84 -18.36
CA SER A 367 -103.53 6.24 -18.05
C SER A 367 -104.73 7.03 -17.54
N LEU A 368 -105.91 6.82 -18.14
CA LEU A 368 -107.17 7.42 -17.68
C LEU A 368 -107.58 6.89 -16.29
N TRP A 369 -107.50 5.58 -16.08
CA TRP A 369 -107.83 4.93 -14.81
C TRP A 369 -106.88 5.35 -13.69
N GLU A 370 -105.58 5.44 -13.95
CA GLU A 370 -104.58 5.92 -13.01
C GLU A 370 -104.77 7.39 -12.68
N ALA A 371 -105.11 8.23 -13.67
CA ALA A 371 -105.46 9.63 -13.43
C ALA A 371 -106.72 9.75 -12.56
N ALA A 372 -107.76 8.98 -12.85
CA ALA A 372 -109.00 8.94 -12.06
C ALA A 372 -108.75 8.42 -10.63
N ARG A 373 -107.96 7.36 -10.48
CA ARG A 373 -107.52 6.85 -9.18
C ARG A 373 -106.76 7.91 -8.40
N ARG A 374 -105.76 8.57 -9.02
CA ARG A 374 -104.99 9.63 -8.36
C ARG A 374 -105.87 10.80 -7.94
N TYR A 375 -106.76 11.26 -8.81
CA TYR A 375 -107.74 12.29 -8.44
C TYR A 375 -108.62 11.85 -7.26
N SER A 376 -109.06 10.59 -7.26
CA SER A 376 -109.85 10.01 -6.16
C SER A 376 -109.07 10.00 -4.84
N THR A 377 -107.85 9.47 -4.82
CA THR A 377 -107.07 9.28 -3.59
C THR A 377 -106.31 10.52 -3.13
N GLU A 378 -106.03 11.48 -4.00
CA GLU A 378 -105.26 12.69 -3.67
C GLU A 378 -106.16 13.91 -3.41
N ILE A 379 -107.37 13.97 -4.03
CA ILE A 379 -108.21 15.18 -4.01
C ILE A 379 -109.63 14.89 -3.54
N ALA A 380 -110.37 13.99 -4.22
CA ALA A 380 -111.80 13.82 -3.96
C ALA A 380 -112.08 13.08 -2.64
N TYR A 381 -111.29 12.06 -2.31
CA TYR A 381 -111.42 11.23 -1.11
C TYR A 381 -110.03 10.88 -0.52
N PRO A 382 -109.32 11.82 0.13
CA PRO A 382 -107.90 11.71 0.47
C PRO A 382 -107.44 10.57 1.40
N ASP A 383 -108.36 9.78 1.96
CA ASP A 383 -108.06 8.68 2.91
C ASP A 383 -108.86 7.40 2.60
N GLN A 384 -109.40 7.30 1.39
CA GLN A 384 -110.17 6.14 0.94
C GLN A 384 -109.41 5.36 -0.15
N PRO A 385 -109.49 4.02 -0.16
CA PRO A 385 -109.03 3.26 -1.32
C PRO A 385 -109.89 3.57 -2.54
N TYR A 386 -109.32 3.42 -3.74
CA TYR A 386 -110.07 3.55 -5.00
C TYR A 386 -110.52 2.17 -5.51
N PRO A 387 -111.81 1.97 -5.85
CA PRO A 387 -112.92 2.92 -5.72
C PRO A 387 -113.40 3.11 -4.26
N PRO A 388 -113.92 4.31 -3.90
CA PRO A 388 -114.38 4.61 -2.54
C PRO A 388 -115.56 3.73 -2.13
N SER A 389 -115.65 3.41 -0.83
CA SER A 389 -116.57 2.38 -0.30
C SER A 389 -117.81 2.91 0.43
N GLN A 390 -117.97 4.24 0.51
CA GLN A 390 -119.11 4.88 1.18
C GLN A 390 -120.36 4.89 0.29
N GLU A 391 -121.54 4.70 0.89
CA GLU A 391 -122.83 4.61 0.15
C GLU A 391 -123.15 5.85 -0.70
N ASP A 392 -122.69 7.04 -0.29
CA ASP A 392 -122.92 8.31 -1.00
C ASP A 392 -121.76 8.74 -1.93
N ALA A 393 -120.76 7.88 -2.14
CA ALA A 393 -119.60 8.24 -2.96
C ALA A 393 -119.93 8.24 -4.46
N LEU A 394 -119.55 9.33 -5.15
CA LEU A 394 -119.71 9.46 -6.60
C LEU A 394 -118.64 8.66 -7.37
N CYS A 395 -119.07 7.92 -8.39
CA CYS A 395 -118.18 7.22 -9.31
C CYS A 395 -117.42 8.23 -10.20
N ILE A 396 -116.09 8.14 -10.21
CA ILE A 396 -115.19 9.09 -10.89
C ILE A 396 -114.81 8.61 -12.31
N LEU A 397 -115.08 7.35 -12.64
CA LEU A 397 -114.78 6.73 -13.93
C LEU A 397 -115.92 5.85 -14.42
#